data_AF-A0A2T0Q8S0-F1
#
_entry.id   AF-A0A2T0Q8S0-F1
#
_cell.length_a   1.000
_cell.length_b   1.000
_cell.length_c   1.000
_cell.angle_alpha   90.00
_cell.angle_beta   90.00
_cell.angle_gamma   90.00
#
_symmetry.space_group_name_H-M   'P 1'
#
loop_
_entity.id
_entity.type
_entity.pdbx_description
1 polymer ?
#
loop_
_entity_poly.entity_id
_entity_poly.type
_entity_poly.pdbx_seq_one_letter_code
_entity_poly.pdbx_strand_id
1 'polypeptide(L)'
;MSGFAKHSRTTSRPPVDALQYEKLALSAFGLIERQMSQLDKLATLTASIVRNPAVTREERHRQRKLLELLLDTCEDYQREAEIDHELYQVIALDAKGVAQSRLTARHASDLLANSARKVSEDRDRIGARRGTQNRPVRFKTTARSIAPAH
;
A
#
# COMPACT_ATOMS: atom_id res chain seq x y z
N MET A 1 -17.35 16.23 46.92
CA MET A 1 -16.06 15.56 47.18
C MET A 1 -16.19 14.09 46.82
N SER A 2 -15.12 13.54 46.23
CA SER A 2 -14.76 12.13 45.98
C SER A 2 -15.79 11.25 45.23
N GLY A 3 -15.50 10.75 44.03
CA GLY A 3 -14.42 9.80 43.71
C GLY A 3 -15.04 8.39 43.66
N PHE A 4 -14.80 7.48 42.73
CA PHE A 4 -13.60 7.16 41.98
C PHE A 4 -14.01 6.35 40.73
N ALA A 5 -13.26 6.53 39.66
CA ALA A 5 -13.38 5.82 38.39
C ALA A 5 -13.40 4.29 38.59
N LYS A 6 -14.43 3.61 38.08
CA LYS A 6 -14.39 2.15 37.92
C LYS A 6 -13.58 1.84 36.67
N HIS A 7 -12.30 1.58 36.93
CA HIS A 7 -11.27 1.12 36.02
C HIS A 7 -11.82 0.13 34.98
N SER A 8 -11.79 0.55 33.71
CA SER A 8 -11.72 -0.35 32.57
C SER A 8 -10.49 -1.23 32.75
N ARG A 9 -10.68 -2.43 33.31
CA ARG A 9 -9.63 -3.46 33.35
C ARG A 9 -9.36 -3.86 31.90
N THR A 10 -8.46 -3.13 31.25
CA THR A 10 -7.61 -3.68 30.20
C THR A 10 -6.99 -4.91 30.81
N THR A 11 -7.49 -6.07 30.44
CA THR A 11 -6.91 -7.36 30.80
C THR A 11 -5.46 -7.31 30.38
N SER A 12 -4.56 -7.21 31.37
CA SER A 12 -3.11 -7.22 31.16
C SER A 12 -2.79 -8.49 30.40
N ARG A 13 -2.34 -8.32 29.15
CA ARG A 13 -1.94 -9.43 28.30
C ARG A 13 -0.79 -10.17 28.98
N PRO A 14 -0.75 -11.52 28.95
CA PRO A 14 0.46 -12.22 29.33
C PRO A 14 1.62 -11.73 28.44
N PRO A 15 2.82 -11.52 29.00
CA PRO A 15 3.97 -11.11 28.21
C PRO A 15 4.22 -12.18 27.14
N VAL A 16 4.07 -11.78 25.88
CA VAL A 16 4.40 -12.63 24.73
C VAL A 16 5.92 -12.78 24.73
N ASP A 17 6.39 -14.02 24.62
CA ASP A 17 7.81 -14.36 24.70
C ASP A 17 8.60 -13.63 23.60
N ALA A 18 9.74 -13.02 23.96
CA ALA A 18 10.58 -12.25 23.04
C ALA A 18 10.99 -13.08 21.80
N LEU A 19 11.15 -14.39 21.99
CA LEU A 19 11.45 -15.35 20.93
C LEU A 19 10.33 -15.44 19.86
N GLN A 20 9.07 -15.22 20.24
CA GLN A 20 7.95 -15.23 19.30
C GLN A 20 7.94 -13.97 18.42
N TYR A 21 8.28 -12.80 19.00
CA TYR A 21 8.45 -11.58 18.24
C TYR A 21 9.64 -11.65 17.29
N GLU A 22 10.74 -12.28 17.70
CA GLU A 22 11.89 -12.51 16.84
C GLU A 22 11.53 -13.36 15.63
N LYS A 23 10.85 -14.50 15.83
CA LYS A 23 10.40 -15.37 14.73
C LYS A 23 9.48 -14.64 13.75
N LEU A 24 8.56 -13.84 14.28
CA LEU A 24 7.65 -13.03 13.48
C LEU A 24 8.39 -11.94 12.69
N ALA A 25 9.35 -11.27 13.32
CA ALA A 25 10.16 -10.26 12.65
C ALA A 25 10.99 -10.87 11.52
N LEU A 26 11.61 -12.03 11.75
CA LEU A 26 12.35 -12.76 10.73
C LEU A 26 11.46 -13.22 9.58
N SER A 27 10.23 -13.68 9.85
CA SER A 27 9.29 -14.05 8.77
C SER A 27 8.86 -12.83 7.94
N ALA A 28 8.62 -11.69 8.59
CA ALA A 28 8.27 -10.44 7.91
C ALA A 28 9.43 -9.93 7.06
N PHE A 29 10.66 -10.05 7.56
CA PHE A 29 11.86 -9.70 6.80
C PHE A 29 12.02 -10.58 5.57
N GLY A 30 11.92 -11.91 5.71
CA GLY A 30 12.01 -12.85 4.58
C GLY A 30 10.92 -12.63 3.53
N LEU A 31 9.72 -12.22 3.95
CA LEU A 31 8.67 -11.80 3.02
C LEU A 31 9.12 -10.61 2.16
N ILE A 32 9.67 -9.56 2.78
CA ILE A 32 10.10 -8.36 2.06
C ILE A 32 11.22 -8.70 1.08
N GLU A 33 12.17 -9.55 1.47
CA GLU A 33 13.22 -10.05 0.57
C GLU A 33 12.63 -10.78 -0.64
N ARG A 34 11.63 -11.65 -0.43
CA ARG A 34 10.91 -12.33 -1.51
C ARG A 34 10.24 -11.32 -2.44
N GLN A 35 9.49 -10.35 -1.91
CA GLN A 35 8.80 -9.32 -2.69
C GLN A 35 9.79 -8.47 -3.51
N MET A 36 10.94 -8.10 -2.93
CA MET A 36 12.01 -7.41 -3.64
C MET A 36 12.54 -8.25 -4.81
N SER A 37 12.79 -9.53 -4.60
CA SER A 37 13.24 -10.44 -5.67
C SER A 37 12.19 -10.60 -6.78
N GLN A 38 10.92 -10.67 -6.42
CA GLN A 38 9.80 -10.75 -7.36
C GLN A 38 9.72 -9.49 -8.24
N LEU A 39 9.80 -8.31 -7.62
CA LEU A 39 9.81 -7.03 -8.34
C LEU A 39 11.02 -6.90 -9.27
N ASP A 40 12.20 -7.36 -8.84
CA ASP A 40 13.40 -7.34 -9.68
C ASP A 40 13.25 -8.22 -10.93
N LYS A 41 12.62 -9.40 -10.80
CA LYS A 41 12.30 -10.28 -11.94
C LYS A 41 11.33 -9.62 -12.91
N LEU A 42 10.25 -9.01 -12.41
CA LEU A 42 9.27 -8.30 -13.23
C LEU A 42 9.91 -7.10 -13.95
N ALA A 43 10.73 -6.33 -13.24
CA ALA A 43 11.46 -5.20 -13.80
C ALA A 43 12.44 -5.66 -14.90
N THR A 44 13.16 -6.75 -14.67
CA THR A 44 14.10 -7.33 -15.63
C THR A 44 13.39 -7.82 -16.90
N LEU A 45 12.29 -8.56 -16.75
CA LEU A 45 11.50 -9.04 -17.88
C LEU A 45 10.91 -7.86 -18.68
N THR A 46 10.35 -6.88 -18.00
CA THR A 46 9.81 -5.67 -18.63
C THR A 46 10.89 -4.88 -19.36
N ALA A 47 12.06 -4.69 -18.73
CA ALA A 47 13.18 -4.00 -19.35
C ALA A 47 13.69 -4.75 -20.60
N SER A 48 13.71 -6.08 -20.58
CA SER A 48 14.06 -6.91 -21.74
C SER A 48 13.11 -6.67 -22.92
N ILE A 49 11.79 -6.60 -22.64
CA ILE A 49 10.77 -6.32 -23.65
C ILE A 49 10.92 -4.91 -24.23
N VAL A 50 11.19 -3.91 -23.38
CA VAL A 50 11.34 -2.50 -23.81
C VAL A 50 12.62 -2.29 -24.62
N ARG A 51 13.73 -2.94 -24.25
CA ARG A 51 15.03 -2.80 -24.94
C ARG A 51 15.09 -3.51 -26.29
N ASN A 52 14.23 -4.50 -26.51
CA ASN A 52 14.21 -5.30 -27.73
C ASN A 52 12.86 -5.15 -28.47
N PRO A 53 12.61 -3.99 -29.11
CA PRO A 53 11.36 -3.76 -29.82
C PRO A 53 11.24 -4.69 -31.03
N ALA A 54 10.09 -5.33 -31.19
CA ALA A 54 9.82 -6.20 -32.32
C ALA A 54 9.65 -5.43 -33.64
N VAL A 55 10.42 -5.81 -34.66
CA VAL A 55 10.35 -5.25 -36.01
C VAL A 55 9.57 -6.19 -36.94
N THR A 56 9.76 -7.50 -36.78
CA THR A 56 9.09 -8.52 -37.59
C THR A 56 7.75 -8.98 -36.99
N ARG A 57 6.95 -9.71 -37.77
CA ARG A 57 5.66 -10.27 -37.30
C ARG A 57 5.90 -11.36 -36.27
N GLU A 58 6.91 -12.18 -36.47
CA GLU A 58 7.35 -13.29 -35.64
C GLU A 58 7.85 -12.77 -34.29
N GLU A 59 8.63 -11.68 -34.29
CA GLU A 59 9.05 -10.99 -33.07
C GLU A 59 7.87 -10.41 -32.32
N ARG A 60 6.89 -9.79 -33.00
CA ARG A 60 5.68 -9.28 -32.35
C ARG A 60 4.87 -10.39 -31.69
N HIS A 61 4.77 -11.56 -32.34
CA HIS A 61 4.11 -12.72 -31.75
C HIS A 61 4.86 -13.25 -30.52
N ARG A 62 6.20 -13.32 -30.58
CA ARG A 62 7.03 -13.69 -29.42
C ARG A 62 6.90 -12.69 -28.28
N GLN A 63 6.93 -11.39 -28.57
CA GLN A 63 6.77 -10.33 -27.58
C GLN A 63 5.39 -10.39 -26.92
N ARG A 64 4.34 -10.71 -27.68
CA ARG A 64 3.01 -10.93 -27.11
C ARG A 64 2.97 -12.08 -26.09
N LYS A 65 3.62 -13.21 -26.41
CA LYS A 65 3.75 -14.32 -25.44
C LYS A 65 4.54 -13.92 -24.19
N LEU A 66 5.59 -13.11 -24.32
CA LEU A 66 6.33 -12.59 -23.17
C LEU A 66 5.49 -11.66 -22.30
N LEU A 67 4.61 -10.86 -22.92
CA LEU A 67 3.66 -10.01 -22.19
C LEU A 67 2.57 -10.82 -21.49
N GLU A 68 2.07 -11.90 -22.12
CA GLU A 68 1.15 -12.86 -21.49
C GLU A 68 1.82 -13.50 -20.26
N LEU A 69 3.05 -13.99 -20.40
CA LEU A 69 3.82 -14.54 -19.28
C LEU A 69 4.06 -13.51 -18.15
N LEU A 70 4.35 -12.25 -18.51
CA LEU A 70 4.52 -11.18 -17.54
C LEU A 70 3.22 -10.94 -16.75
N LEU A 71 2.07 -10.93 -17.44
CA LEU A 71 0.76 -10.77 -16.82
C LEU A 71 0.47 -11.92 -15.85
N ASP A 72 0.62 -13.17 -16.29
CA ASP A 72 0.39 -14.35 -15.45
C ASP A 72 1.27 -14.32 -14.19
N THR A 73 2.55 -13.97 -14.35
CA THR A 73 3.50 -13.87 -13.24
C THR A 73 3.14 -12.75 -12.26
N CYS A 74 2.68 -11.60 -12.77
CA CYS A 74 2.21 -10.50 -11.93
C CYS A 74 0.99 -10.92 -11.10
N GLU A 75 0.03 -11.63 -11.71
CA GLU A 75 -1.15 -12.14 -11.01
C GLU A 75 -0.78 -13.18 -9.94
N ASP A 76 0.18 -14.07 -10.23
CA ASP A 76 0.70 -15.02 -9.25
C ASP A 76 1.32 -14.31 -8.03
N TYR A 77 2.18 -13.31 -8.27
CA TYR A 77 2.80 -12.54 -7.19
C TYR A 77 1.78 -11.70 -6.41
N GLN A 78 0.74 -11.18 -7.09
CA GLN A 78 -0.34 -10.48 -6.41
C GLN A 78 -1.12 -11.43 -5.48
N ARG A 79 -1.50 -12.62 -5.95
CA ARG A 79 -2.18 -13.63 -5.13
C ARG A 79 -1.36 -14.01 -3.91
N GLU A 80 -0.05 -14.20 -4.07
CA GLU A 80 0.85 -14.51 -2.95
C GLU A 80 0.90 -13.36 -1.93
N ALA A 81 1.01 -12.11 -2.41
CA ALA A 81 1.02 -10.93 -1.55
C ALA A 81 -0.30 -10.70 -0.81
N GLU A 82 -1.45 -11.06 -1.41
CA GLU A 82 -2.76 -11.01 -0.76
C GLU A 82 -2.84 -12.00 0.41
N ILE A 83 -2.34 -13.23 0.22
CA ILE A 83 -2.27 -14.25 1.28
C ILE A 83 -1.39 -13.76 2.44
N ASP A 84 -0.22 -13.19 2.13
CA ASP A 84 0.65 -12.63 3.15
C ASP A 84 -0.02 -11.47 3.89
N HIS A 85 -0.69 -10.58 3.16
CA HIS A 85 -1.38 -9.43 3.75
C HIS A 85 -2.45 -9.86 4.76
N GLU A 86 -3.25 -10.89 4.45
CA GLU A 86 -4.24 -11.44 5.39
C GLU A 86 -3.58 -11.94 6.69
N LEU A 87 -2.46 -12.67 6.58
CA LEU A 87 -1.71 -13.17 7.73
C LEU A 87 -1.18 -12.01 8.61
N TYR A 88 -0.50 -11.04 8.00
CA TYR A 88 0.06 -9.90 8.76
C TYR A 88 -1.03 -8.98 9.31
N GLN A 89 -2.19 -8.90 8.67
CA GLN A 89 -3.35 -8.17 9.20
C GLN A 89 -3.86 -8.80 10.50
N VAL A 90 -4.01 -10.13 10.55
CA VAL A 90 -4.41 -10.85 11.77
C VAL A 90 -3.42 -10.59 12.89
N ILE A 91 -2.13 -10.66 12.59
CA ILE A 91 -1.04 -10.43 13.57
C ILE A 91 -1.05 -8.97 14.06
N ALA A 92 -1.26 -8.00 13.17
CA ALA A 92 -1.33 -6.60 13.55
C ALA A 92 -2.56 -6.29 14.43
N LEU A 93 -3.70 -6.94 14.17
CA LEU A 93 -4.90 -6.81 15.00
C LEU A 93 -4.69 -7.44 16.38
N ASP A 94 -4.08 -8.62 16.43
CA ASP A 94 -3.71 -9.29 17.67
C ASP A 94 -2.69 -8.47 18.49
N ALA A 95 -1.67 -7.90 17.84
CA ALA A 95 -0.68 -7.01 18.47
C ALA A 95 -1.32 -5.75 19.07
N LYS A 96 -2.36 -5.20 18.43
CA LYS A 96 -3.12 -4.04 18.93
C LYS A 96 -4.03 -4.38 20.13
N GLY A 97 -4.07 -5.64 20.57
CA GLY A 97 -4.93 -6.07 21.67
C GLY A 97 -6.42 -6.08 21.28
N VAL A 98 -6.72 -6.14 19.98
CA VAL A 98 -8.06 -6.50 19.52
C VAL A 98 -8.18 -8.00 19.75
N ALA A 99 -8.61 -8.37 20.96
CA ALA A 99 -8.79 -9.76 21.33
C ALA A 99 -9.61 -10.47 20.24
N GLN A 100 -9.37 -11.76 20.04
CA GLN A 100 -10.33 -12.66 19.41
C GLN A 100 -11.62 -12.75 20.25
N SER A 101 -12.24 -11.61 20.61
CA SER A 101 -13.67 -11.58 20.83
C SER A 101 -14.25 -12.14 19.54
N ARG A 102 -14.93 -13.28 19.61
CA ARG A 102 -15.81 -13.74 18.53
C ARG A 102 -16.43 -12.50 17.92
N LEU A 103 -16.06 -12.19 16.67
CA LEU A 103 -16.51 -11.02 15.95
C LEU A 103 -18.02 -11.19 15.79
N THR A 104 -18.76 -10.78 16.81
CA THR A 104 -20.20 -10.70 16.72
C THR A 104 -20.49 -9.72 15.60
N ALA A 105 -21.51 -9.99 14.79
CA ALA A 105 -21.84 -9.17 13.63
C ALA A 105 -21.86 -7.67 13.97
N ARG A 106 -22.32 -7.34 15.19
CA ARG A 106 -22.33 -5.99 15.74
C ARG A 106 -20.94 -5.36 15.89
N HIS A 107 -19.96 -6.11 16.42
CA HIS A 107 -18.59 -5.60 16.57
C HIS A 107 -17.88 -5.44 15.22
N ALA A 108 -18.17 -6.33 14.25
CA ALA A 108 -17.69 -6.18 12.87
C ALA A 108 -18.25 -4.92 12.20
N SER A 109 -19.56 -4.69 12.34
CA SER A 109 -20.23 -3.49 11.85
C SER A 109 -19.67 -2.22 12.49
N ASP A 110 -19.41 -2.22 13.79
CA ASP A 110 -18.84 -1.06 14.49
C ASP A 110 -17.39 -0.78 14.04
N LEU A 111 -16.58 -1.81 13.82
CA LEU A 111 -15.23 -1.65 13.27
C LEU A 111 -15.25 -1.10 11.84
N LEU A 112 -16.13 -1.61 10.97
CA LEU A 112 -16.31 -1.09 9.60
C LEU A 112 -16.80 0.36 9.61
N ALA A 113 -17.76 0.71 10.46
CA ALA A 113 -18.26 2.08 10.59
C ALA A 113 -17.17 3.05 11.09
N ASN A 114 -16.37 2.63 12.07
CA ASN A 114 -15.26 3.44 12.59
C ASN A 114 -14.14 3.61 11.55
N SER A 115 -13.91 2.60 10.71
CA SER A 115 -12.95 2.66 9.61
C SER A 115 -13.42 3.64 8.53
N ALA A 116 -14.71 3.57 8.15
CA ALA A 116 -15.32 4.47 7.18
C ALA A 116 -15.29 5.94 7.65
N ARG A 117 -15.52 6.19 8.95
CA ARG A 117 -15.41 7.54 9.54
C ARG A 117 -14.00 8.09 9.46
N LYS A 118 -12.97 7.28 9.80
CA LYS A 118 -11.56 7.69 9.69
C LYS A 118 -11.17 8.01 8.24
N VAL A 119 -11.63 7.21 7.28
CA VAL A 119 -11.41 7.49 5.84
C VAL A 119 -12.09 8.80 5.42
N SER A 120 -13.27 9.11 5.97
CA SER A 120 -13.95 10.38 5.71
C SER A 120 -13.22 11.57 6.33
N GLU A 121 -12.73 11.43 7.56
CA GLU A 121 -11.96 12.47 8.26
C GLU A 121 -10.61 12.74 7.57
N ASP A 122 -9.94 11.71 7.06
CA ASP A 122 -8.73 11.89 6.27
C ASP A 122 -9.03 12.57 4.92
N ARG A 123 -10.16 12.28 4.28
CA ARG A 123 -10.60 13.02 3.08
C ARG A 123 -10.89 14.48 3.39
N ASP A 124 -11.53 14.79 4.52
CA ASP A 124 -11.80 16.17 4.93
C ASP A 124 -10.51 16.93 5.27
N ARG A 125 -9.51 16.26 5.88
CA ARG A 125 -8.17 16.83 6.10
C ARG A 125 -7.42 17.09 4.79
N ILE A 126 -7.57 16.21 3.80
CA ILE A 126 -7.00 16.41 2.45
C ILE A 126 -7.74 17.56 1.73
N GLY A 127 -9.06 17.68 1.89
CA GLY A 127 -9.87 18.78 1.36
C GLY A 127 -9.51 20.14 1.99
N ALA A 128 -9.32 20.17 3.31
CA ALA A 128 -8.91 21.37 4.04
C ALA A 128 -7.50 21.85 3.62
N ARG A 129 -6.58 20.94 3.26
CA ARG A 129 -5.27 21.29 2.70
C ARG A 129 -5.33 21.83 1.27
N ARG A 130 -6.36 21.48 0.47
CA ARG A 130 -6.55 22.07 -0.87
C ARG A 130 -7.11 23.49 -0.84
N GLY A 131 -7.78 23.90 0.24
CA GLY A 131 -8.40 25.23 0.35
C GLY A 131 -7.43 26.41 0.47
N THR A 132 -6.15 26.17 0.80
CA THR A 132 -5.18 27.25 1.12
C THR A 132 -4.05 27.43 0.10
N GLN A 133 -4.04 26.71 -1.01
CA GLN A 133 -3.07 26.88 -2.10
C GLN A 133 -3.72 27.37 -3.42
N ASN A 134 -4.51 28.44 -3.36
CA ASN A 134 -4.86 29.19 -4.57
C ASN A 134 -4.27 30.60 -4.49
N ARG A 135 -2.96 30.68 -4.73
CA ARG A 135 -2.31 31.95 -5.08
C ARG A 135 -1.95 31.88 -6.58
N PRO A 136 -2.62 32.64 -7.46
CA PRO A 136 -2.32 32.57 -8.88
C PRO A 136 -0.91 33.13 -9.14
N VAL A 137 -0.03 32.25 -9.62
CA VAL A 137 1.31 32.61 -10.11
C VAL A 137 1.14 33.37 -11.41
N ARG A 138 1.40 34.68 -11.37
CA ARG A 138 1.32 35.58 -12.52
C ARG A 138 2.58 35.40 -13.38
N PHE A 139 2.47 34.62 -14.45
CA PHE A 139 3.51 34.53 -15.47
C PHE A 139 3.60 35.87 -16.22
N LYS A 140 4.77 36.51 -16.18
CA LYS A 140 5.07 37.70 -17.00
C LYS A 140 5.61 37.22 -18.34
N THR A 141 4.81 37.38 -19.40
CA THR A 141 5.26 37.16 -20.78
C THR A 141 6.03 38.40 -21.24
N THR A 142 7.34 38.29 -21.39
CA THR A 142 8.16 39.30 -22.08
C THR A 142 7.96 39.15 -23.59
N ALA A 143 7.33 40.14 -24.21
CA ALA A 143 7.21 40.23 -25.66
C ALA A 143 8.59 40.52 -26.28
N ARG A 144 9.02 39.65 -27.19
CA ARG A 144 10.26 39.80 -27.97
C ARG A 144 9.96 40.68 -29.18
N SER A 145 10.46 41.92 -29.17
CA SER A 145 10.42 42.83 -30.32
C SER A 145 11.37 42.32 -31.40
N ILE A 146 10.86 42.10 -32.61
CA ILE A 146 11.66 41.84 -33.82
C ILE A 146 11.69 43.15 -34.61
N ALA A 147 12.87 43.74 -34.78
CA ALA A 147 13.09 44.85 -35.69
C ALA A 147 13.49 44.31 -37.07
N PRO A 148 12.97 44.86 -38.19
CA PRO A 148 13.45 44.52 -39.51
C PRO A 148 14.70 45.36 -39.84
N ALA A 149 15.74 44.71 -40.36
CA ALA A 149 16.88 45.38 -40.97
C ALA A 149 16.59 45.57 -42.47
N HIS A 150 16.83 46.79 -42.96
CA HIS A 150 16.86 47.17 -44.38
C HIS A 150 18.19 46.75 -45.02
#